data_AF-A0AAV4Q3S1-F1
#
_entry.id   AF-A0AAV4Q3S1-F1
#
_cell.length_a   1.000
_cell.length_b   1.000
_cell.length_c   1.000
_cell.angle_alpha   90.00
_cell.angle_beta   90.00
_cell.angle_gamma   90.00
#
_symmetry.space_group_name_H-M   'P 1'
#
loop_
_entity.id
_entity.type
_entity.pdbx_description
1 polymer ?
#
loop_
_entity_poly.entity_id
_entity_poly.type
_entity_poly.pdbx_seq_one_letter_code
_entity_poly.pdbx_strand_id
1 'polypeptide(L)'
;MSVSNENFNLQEKDVYEFAYEIAQEFENILNSLDIELMIPVINKVVNVLEILEQSIKRIEHLDKENSDVKSKLLLLNNEKKAREAEVLNLKLAFEELEKACSEESVLLKSFIDKLKAENKLLQSTLTEKNDVSLEIGDSYKVVIGDQEKLISKLKTNLKQRDNQLEKKSLNIEALNSKIESLSEANKVLHNQYEQAKKLEATSHYENNEYKMKLHQQRQEINSLKERFLILKQSLCEKNEDLASNESKSQDEKYYLSEESLNCLLQEQQELKQKVLQLQKELAFVKNQNVE
;
A
#
# COMPACT_ATOMS: atom_id res chain seq x y z
N MET A 1 16.36 29.84 -12.03
CA MET A 1 14.99 30.18 -12.47
C MET A 1 14.18 28.91 -12.40
N SER A 2 13.51 28.68 -11.28
CA SER A 2 12.67 27.51 -11.06
C SER A 2 11.35 27.80 -11.76
N VAL A 3 11.23 27.35 -13.01
CA VAL A 3 9.94 27.30 -13.67
C VAL A 3 9.11 26.32 -12.87
N SER A 4 8.09 26.83 -12.21
CA SER A 4 7.00 26.04 -11.68
C SER A 4 6.41 25.26 -12.85
N ASN A 5 6.90 24.05 -13.08
CA ASN A 5 6.18 23.04 -13.86
C ASN A 5 4.96 22.69 -13.01
N GLU A 6 3.94 23.54 -13.06
CA GLU A 6 2.58 23.07 -12.90
C GLU A 6 2.42 21.96 -13.94
N ASN A 7 2.46 20.71 -13.49
CA ASN A 7 2.19 19.56 -14.33
C ASN A 7 0.74 19.68 -14.77
N PHE A 8 0.51 20.37 -15.88
CA PHE A 8 -0.71 20.28 -16.66
C PHE A 8 -0.77 18.84 -17.19
N ASN A 9 -1.35 17.94 -16.39
CA ASN A 9 -1.62 16.58 -16.79
C ASN A 9 -2.89 16.58 -17.64
N LEU A 10 -2.76 17.12 -18.86
CA LEU A 10 -3.84 17.21 -19.82
C LEU A 10 -4.08 15.83 -20.44
N GLN A 11 -5.29 15.32 -20.33
CA GLN A 11 -5.70 14.01 -20.85
C GLN A 11 -6.44 14.14 -22.18
N GLU A 12 -6.55 13.04 -22.91
CA GLU A 12 -7.34 12.97 -24.16
C GLU A 12 -8.78 13.50 -23.96
N LYS A 13 -9.39 13.21 -22.79
CA LYS A 13 -10.73 13.69 -22.42
C LYS A 13 -10.82 15.21 -22.37
N ASP A 14 -9.78 15.88 -21.90
CA ASP A 14 -9.77 17.34 -21.75
C ASP A 14 -9.76 18.02 -23.12
N VAL A 15 -9.11 17.42 -24.13
CA VAL A 15 -9.16 17.92 -25.52
C VAL A 15 -10.57 17.81 -26.09
N TYR A 16 -11.30 16.74 -25.77
CA TYR A 16 -12.68 16.59 -26.21
C TYR A 16 -13.63 17.59 -25.52
N GLU A 17 -13.40 17.90 -24.25
CA GLU A 17 -14.13 18.95 -23.54
C GLU A 17 -13.87 20.33 -24.19
N PHE A 18 -12.60 20.67 -24.47
CA PHE A 18 -12.27 21.90 -25.19
C PHE A 18 -12.85 21.94 -26.61
N ALA A 19 -12.81 20.83 -27.36
CA ALA A 19 -13.40 20.77 -28.69
C ALA A 19 -14.91 21.04 -28.66
N TYR A 20 -15.61 20.56 -27.62
CA TYR A 20 -17.03 20.79 -27.44
C TYR A 20 -17.34 22.25 -27.08
N GLU A 21 -16.62 22.85 -26.13
CA GLU A 21 -16.78 24.26 -25.76
C GLU A 21 -16.48 25.19 -26.95
N ILE A 22 -15.39 24.91 -27.67
CA ILE A 22 -15.02 25.66 -28.88
C ILE A 22 -16.10 25.53 -29.97
N ALA A 23 -16.71 24.35 -30.13
CA ALA A 23 -17.79 24.16 -31.08
C ALA A 23 -19.04 24.97 -30.74
N GLN A 24 -19.41 25.05 -29.45
CA GLN A 24 -20.51 25.92 -28.99
C GLN A 24 -20.22 27.40 -29.27
N GLU A 25 -18.99 27.85 -29.04
CA GLU A 25 -18.60 29.23 -29.36
C GLU A 25 -18.64 29.51 -30.86
N PHE A 26 -18.23 28.55 -31.70
CA PHE A 26 -18.39 28.69 -33.15
C PHE A 26 -19.87 28.74 -33.57
N GLU A 27 -20.75 27.97 -32.93
CA GLU A 27 -22.19 28.02 -33.18
C GLU A 27 -22.77 29.40 -32.81
N ASN A 28 -22.37 29.96 -31.66
CA ASN A 28 -22.75 31.31 -31.24
C ASN A 28 -22.28 32.38 -32.25
N ILE A 29 -21.06 32.25 -32.77
CA ILE A 29 -20.50 33.19 -33.76
C ILE A 29 -21.18 33.03 -35.13
N LEU A 30 -21.44 31.81 -35.58
CA LEU A 30 -22.12 31.52 -36.85
C LEU A 30 -23.55 32.09 -36.89
N ASN A 31 -24.20 32.24 -35.74
CA ASN A 31 -25.49 32.93 -35.63
C ASN A 31 -25.41 34.45 -35.95
N SER A 32 -24.20 35.02 -36.05
CA SER A 32 -23.95 36.46 -36.26
C SER A 32 -23.09 36.80 -37.48
N LEU A 33 -22.34 35.83 -38.03
CA LEU A 33 -21.38 36.01 -39.12
C LEU A 33 -21.63 35.03 -40.26
N ASP A 34 -21.21 35.42 -41.47
CA ASP A 34 -21.29 34.56 -42.65
C ASP A 34 -20.45 33.28 -42.49
N ILE A 35 -21.11 32.14 -42.68
CA ILE A 35 -20.57 30.80 -42.52
C ILE A 35 -19.34 30.57 -43.41
N GLU A 36 -19.32 31.15 -44.61
CA GLU A 36 -18.23 30.98 -45.58
C GLU A 36 -16.88 31.52 -45.09
N LEU A 37 -16.89 32.57 -44.27
CA LEU A 37 -15.66 33.15 -43.71
C LEU A 37 -15.13 32.34 -42.52
N MET A 38 -15.99 31.55 -41.86
CA MET A 38 -15.64 30.79 -40.65
C MET A 38 -15.12 29.39 -40.94
N ILE A 39 -15.53 28.75 -42.04
CA ILE A 39 -15.09 27.39 -42.41
C ILE A 39 -13.54 27.24 -42.41
N PRO A 40 -12.74 28.16 -42.97
CA PRO A 40 -11.27 28.04 -42.94
C PRO A 40 -10.68 28.12 -41.52
N VAL A 41 -11.33 28.86 -40.62
CA VAL A 41 -10.90 29.00 -39.22
C VAL A 41 -11.25 27.74 -38.44
N ILE A 42 -12.47 27.22 -38.59
CA ILE A 42 -12.92 25.97 -37.98
C ILE A 42 -11.98 24.82 -38.38
N ASN A 43 -11.67 24.68 -39.67
CA ASN A 43 -10.75 23.64 -40.14
C ASN A 43 -9.33 23.77 -39.54
N LYS A 44 -8.83 25.00 -39.35
CA LYS A 44 -7.54 25.21 -38.67
C LYS A 44 -7.60 24.82 -37.20
N VAL A 45 -8.69 25.14 -36.51
CA VAL A 45 -8.87 24.78 -35.10
C VAL A 45 -9.02 23.28 -34.92
N VAL A 46 -9.76 22.60 -35.82
CA VAL A 46 -9.83 21.13 -35.86
C VAL A 46 -8.43 20.54 -36.04
N ASN A 47 -7.65 21.01 -37.02
CA ASN A 47 -6.27 20.53 -37.22
C ASN A 47 -5.38 20.73 -35.96
N VAL A 48 -5.54 21.86 -35.25
CA VAL A 48 -4.78 22.11 -34.02
C VAL A 48 -5.22 21.17 -32.89
N LEU A 49 -6.52 20.91 -32.75
CA LEU A 49 -7.06 19.97 -31.77
C LEU A 49 -6.63 18.52 -32.06
N GLU A 50 -6.60 18.11 -33.33
CA GLU A 50 -6.10 16.80 -33.74
C GLU A 50 -4.61 16.63 -33.42
N ILE A 51 -3.78 17.64 -33.72
CA ILE A 51 -2.35 17.62 -33.37
C ILE A 51 -2.17 17.59 -31.84
N LEU A 52 -3.01 18.30 -31.09
CA LEU A 52 -2.99 18.30 -29.63
C LEU A 52 -3.34 16.92 -29.07
N GLU A 53 -4.39 16.28 -29.59
CA GLU A 53 -4.80 14.92 -29.21
C GLU A 53 -3.66 13.91 -29.46
N GLN A 54 -3.06 13.95 -30.65
CA GLN A 54 -1.92 13.08 -31.00
C GLN A 54 -0.71 13.33 -30.09
N SER A 55 -0.45 14.59 -29.75
CA SER A 55 0.66 14.97 -28.85
C SER A 55 0.42 14.45 -27.43
N ILE A 56 -0.81 14.52 -26.93
CA ILE A 56 -1.17 13.98 -25.60
C ILE A 56 -1.07 12.46 -25.58
N LYS A 57 -1.59 11.76 -26.61
CA LYS A 57 -1.42 10.30 -26.73
C LYS A 57 0.05 9.89 -26.72
N ARG A 58 0.90 10.65 -27.41
CA ARG A 58 2.35 10.45 -27.39
C ARG A 58 2.93 10.64 -25.99
N ILE A 59 2.52 11.69 -25.27
CA ILE A 59 2.99 11.98 -23.91
C ILE A 59 2.56 10.87 -22.95
N GLU A 60 1.29 10.46 -22.95
CA GLU A 60 0.79 9.37 -22.08
C GLU A 60 1.53 8.06 -22.33
N HIS A 61 1.81 7.74 -23.60
CA HIS A 61 2.62 6.58 -23.95
C HIS A 61 4.05 6.69 -23.40
N LEU A 62 4.72 7.83 -23.59
CA LEU A 62 6.07 8.07 -23.09
C LEU A 62 6.12 8.06 -21.57
N ASP A 63 5.09 8.57 -20.88
CA ASP A 63 4.99 8.54 -19.42
C ASP A 63 4.81 7.11 -18.91
N LYS A 64 4.02 6.29 -19.61
CA LYS A 64 3.91 4.86 -19.32
C LYS A 64 5.27 4.15 -19.50
N GLU A 65 5.94 4.35 -20.63
CA GLU A 65 7.28 3.77 -20.86
C GLU A 65 8.29 4.25 -19.81
N ASN A 66 8.26 5.52 -19.44
CA ASN A 66 9.15 6.09 -18.42
C ASN A 66 8.85 5.50 -17.02
N SER A 67 7.58 5.31 -16.68
CA SER A 67 7.16 4.62 -15.46
C SER A 67 7.64 3.16 -15.44
N ASP A 68 7.51 2.44 -16.55
CA ASP A 68 7.96 1.05 -16.69
C ASP A 68 9.50 0.95 -16.56
N VAL A 69 10.24 1.85 -17.23
CA VAL A 69 11.70 1.93 -17.14
C VAL A 69 12.15 2.26 -15.71
N LYS A 70 11.52 3.23 -15.03
CA LYS A 70 11.81 3.55 -13.63
C LYS A 70 11.59 2.36 -12.71
N SER A 71 10.49 1.63 -12.92
CA SER A 71 10.16 0.42 -12.15
C SER A 71 11.21 -0.68 -12.37
N LYS A 72 11.61 -0.92 -13.63
CA LYS A 72 12.66 -1.88 -13.98
C LYS A 72 14.02 -1.49 -13.42
N LEU A 73 14.37 -0.20 -13.44
CA LEU A 73 15.62 0.32 -12.87
C LEU A 73 15.63 0.09 -11.35
N LEU A 74 14.52 0.36 -10.66
CA LEU A 74 14.40 0.11 -9.22
C LEU A 74 14.60 -1.38 -8.89
N LEU A 75 13.97 -2.28 -9.64
CA LEU A 75 14.15 -3.73 -9.47
C LEU A 75 15.61 -4.14 -9.68
N LEU A 76 16.23 -3.74 -10.79
CA LEU A 76 17.64 -4.06 -11.10
C LEU A 76 18.61 -3.48 -10.06
N ASN A 77 18.34 -2.30 -9.53
CA ASN A 77 19.16 -1.69 -8.48
C ASN A 77 19.07 -2.49 -7.17
N ASN A 78 17.88 -2.99 -6.82
CA ASN A 78 17.70 -3.84 -5.65
C ASN A 78 18.38 -5.20 -5.83
N GLU A 79 18.26 -5.83 -6.99
CA GLU A 79 18.98 -7.07 -7.33
C GLU A 79 20.49 -6.87 -7.30
N LYS A 80 20.99 -5.75 -7.83
CA LYS A 80 22.42 -5.41 -7.79
C LYS A 80 22.91 -5.30 -6.35
N LYS A 81 22.20 -4.57 -5.49
CA LYS A 81 22.54 -4.45 -4.05
C LYS A 81 22.52 -5.79 -3.33
N ALA A 82 21.52 -6.64 -3.61
CA ALA A 82 21.42 -7.97 -3.03
C ALA A 82 22.61 -8.84 -3.44
N ARG A 83 22.97 -8.82 -4.73
CA ARG A 83 24.13 -9.56 -5.25
C ARG A 83 25.45 -9.05 -4.68
N GLU A 84 25.62 -7.74 -4.52
CA GLU A 84 26.80 -7.16 -3.87
C GLU A 84 26.93 -7.60 -2.40
N ALA A 85 25.82 -7.63 -1.66
CA ALA A 85 25.78 -8.13 -0.29
C ALA A 85 26.11 -9.63 -0.20
N GLU A 86 25.58 -10.44 -1.13
CA GLU A 86 25.90 -11.87 -1.23
C GLU A 86 27.39 -12.10 -1.50
N VAL A 87 27.98 -11.36 -2.44
CA VAL A 87 29.42 -11.43 -2.74
C VAL A 87 30.26 -11.06 -1.51
N LEU A 88 29.87 -10.02 -0.75
CA LEU A 88 30.55 -9.64 0.48
C LEU A 88 30.48 -10.76 1.53
N ASN A 89 29.30 -11.35 1.72
CA ASN A 89 29.10 -12.45 2.67
C ASN A 89 29.92 -13.69 2.30
N LEU A 90 29.93 -14.06 1.02
CA LEU A 90 30.73 -15.18 0.52
C LEU A 90 32.22 -14.90 0.74
N LYS A 91 32.69 -13.68 0.47
CA LYS A 91 34.09 -13.31 0.71
C LYS A 91 34.49 -13.46 2.18
N LEU A 92 33.66 -12.97 3.10
CA LEU A 92 33.90 -13.14 4.55
C LEU A 92 33.92 -14.62 4.95
N ALA A 93 32.98 -15.42 4.45
CA ALA A 93 32.95 -16.87 4.70
C ALA A 93 34.20 -17.58 4.15
N PHE A 94 34.71 -17.16 2.98
CA PHE A 94 35.96 -17.68 2.42
C PHE A 94 37.16 -17.30 3.30
N GLU A 95 37.27 -16.06 3.76
CA GLU A 95 38.35 -15.61 4.64
C GLU A 95 38.34 -16.38 5.98
N GLU A 96 37.16 -16.65 6.55
CA GLU A 96 37.00 -17.49 7.75
C GLU A 96 37.45 -18.94 7.51
N LEU A 97 37.07 -19.52 6.37
CA LEU A 97 37.47 -20.88 5.99
C LEU A 97 38.98 -21.00 5.75
N GLU A 98 39.59 -20.04 5.07
CA GLU A 98 41.04 -19.99 4.85
C GLU A 98 41.78 -19.90 6.19
N LYS A 99 41.29 -19.06 7.10
CA LYS A 99 41.86 -18.94 8.45
C LYS A 99 41.77 -20.26 9.21
N ALA A 100 40.60 -20.91 9.21
CA ALA A 100 40.41 -22.20 9.88
C ALA A 100 41.32 -23.29 9.29
N CYS A 101 41.45 -23.36 7.96
CA CYS A 101 42.33 -24.31 7.28
C CYS A 101 43.82 -24.07 7.59
N SER A 102 44.23 -22.80 7.65
CA SER A 102 45.59 -22.42 8.05
C SER A 102 45.88 -22.82 9.50
N GLU A 103 44.95 -22.54 10.42
CA GLU A 103 45.07 -22.94 11.83
C GLU A 103 45.15 -24.47 11.98
N GLU A 104 44.31 -25.22 11.27
CA GLU A 104 44.34 -26.68 11.26
C GLU A 104 45.66 -27.23 10.72
N SER A 105 46.18 -26.66 9.63
CA SER A 105 47.47 -27.05 9.06
C SER A 105 48.63 -26.83 10.04
N VAL A 106 48.63 -25.71 10.76
CA VAL A 106 49.60 -25.43 11.83
C VAL A 106 49.47 -26.42 12.98
N LEU A 107 48.24 -26.75 13.40
CA LEU A 107 47.99 -27.72 14.45
C LEU A 107 48.47 -29.11 14.04
N LEU A 108 48.14 -29.57 12.83
CA LEU A 108 48.57 -30.86 12.30
C LEU A 108 50.10 -30.93 12.18
N LYS A 109 50.74 -29.84 11.73
CA LYS A 109 52.20 -29.76 11.67
C LYS A 109 52.82 -29.91 13.05
N SER A 110 52.28 -29.20 14.05
CA SER A 110 52.74 -29.30 15.43
C SER A 110 52.57 -30.72 16.00
N PHE A 111 51.52 -31.44 15.58
CA PHE A 111 51.29 -32.82 15.98
C PHE A 111 52.29 -33.78 15.33
N ILE A 112 52.57 -33.61 14.04
CA ILE A 112 53.60 -34.37 13.31
C ILE A 112 54.97 -34.16 13.96
N ASP A 113 55.32 -32.93 14.31
CA ASP A 113 56.63 -32.63 14.91
C ASP A 113 56.77 -33.25 16.31
N LYS A 114 55.69 -33.29 17.11
CA LYS A 114 55.65 -34.02 18.40
C LYS A 114 55.85 -35.53 18.20
N LEU A 115 55.12 -36.15 17.28
CA LEU A 115 55.27 -37.57 16.97
C LEU A 115 56.67 -37.92 16.45
N LYS A 116 57.26 -37.04 15.62
CA LYS A 116 58.64 -37.20 15.16
C LYS A 116 59.65 -37.12 16.31
N ALA A 117 59.46 -36.19 17.23
CA ALA A 117 60.32 -36.08 18.42
C ALA A 117 60.22 -37.33 19.30
N GLU A 118 59.01 -37.84 19.55
CA GLU A 118 58.77 -39.06 20.32
C GLU A 118 59.38 -40.30 19.63
N ASN A 119 59.17 -40.46 18.32
CA ASN A 119 59.78 -41.55 17.56
C ASN A 119 61.32 -41.50 17.59
N LYS A 120 61.91 -40.31 17.47
CA LYS A 120 63.37 -40.15 17.57
C LYS A 120 63.87 -40.54 18.97
N LEU A 121 63.14 -40.17 20.01
CA LEU A 121 63.47 -40.47 21.41
C LEU A 121 63.37 -41.99 21.67
N LEU A 122 62.31 -42.64 21.20
CA LEU A 122 62.14 -44.10 21.27
C LEU A 122 63.25 -44.85 20.49
N GLN A 123 63.63 -44.35 19.30
CA GLN A 123 64.74 -44.91 18.53
C GLN A 123 66.07 -44.82 19.29
N SER A 124 66.39 -43.65 19.89
CA SER A 124 67.61 -43.51 20.70
C SER A 124 67.62 -44.46 21.91
N THR A 125 66.49 -44.65 22.59
CA THR A 125 66.39 -45.58 23.73
C THR A 125 66.52 -47.05 23.31
N LEU A 126 66.06 -47.40 22.10
CA LEU A 126 66.25 -48.73 21.50
C LEU A 126 67.72 -48.98 21.13
N THR A 127 68.43 -47.96 20.63
CA THR A 127 69.86 -48.08 20.29
C THR A 127 70.77 -48.09 21.52
N GLU A 128 70.47 -47.29 22.55
CA GLU A 128 71.20 -47.29 23.83
C GLU A 128 71.00 -48.59 24.62
N LYS A 129 69.88 -49.30 24.44
CA LYS A 129 69.69 -50.63 25.06
C LYS A 129 70.54 -51.75 24.45
N ASN A 130 71.18 -51.52 23.29
CA ASN A 130 72.05 -52.50 22.64
C ASN A 130 73.53 -52.36 23.05
N ASP A 131 73.92 -51.24 23.67
CA ASP A 131 75.28 -50.93 24.09
C ASP A 131 75.20 -50.12 25.38
N VAL A 132 75.28 -50.76 26.54
CA VAL A 132 75.90 -50.21 27.77
C VAL A 132 75.78 -51.22 28.91
N SER A 133 76.96 -51.55 29.41
CA SER A 133 77.24 -52.27 30.64
C SER A 133 76.94 -51.41 31.87
N LEU A 134 76.39 -52.07 32.88
CA LEU A 134 76.22 -51.71 34.29
C LEU A 134 77.08 -50.55 34.86
N GLU A 135 76.52 -49.34 34.92
CA GLU A 135 76.80 -48.34 35.99
C GLU A 135 75.48 -47.67 36.42
N ILE A 136 74.78 -48.32 37.34
CA ILE A 136 73.34 -48.06 37.64
C ILE A 136 73.14 -47.02 38.78
N GLY A 137 74.20 -46.60 39.49
CA GLY A 137 74.06 -45.81 40.71
C GLY A 137 73.76 -44.31 40.51
N ASP A 138 74.68 -43.58 39.86
CA ASP A 138 74.63 -42.11 39.78
C ASP A 138 73.79 -41.59 38.60
N SER A 139 73.72 -42.34 37.50
CA SER A 139 72.87 -42.04 36.34
C SER A 139 71.37 -42.00 36.71
N TYR A 140 70.90 -42.95 37.52
CA TYR A 140 69.50 -43.00 37.94
C TYR A 140 69.10 -41.80 38.80
N LYS A 141 70.00 -41.26 39.61
CA LYS A 141 69.73 -40.09 40.46
C LYS A 141 69.49 -38.83 39.62
N VAL A 142 70.28 -38.64 38.57
CA VAL A 142 70.12 -37.50 37.63
C VAL A 142 68.83 -37.65 36.82
N VAL A 143 68.56 -38.86 36.30
CA VAL A 143 67.33 -39.17 35.56
C VAL A 143 66.08 -38.95 36.41
N ILE A 144 66.09 -39.38 37.68
CA ILE A 144 64.97 -39.15 38.61
C ILE A 144 64.75 -37.64 38.84
N GLY A 145 65.82 -36.86 39.07
CA GLY A 145 65.70 -35.41 39.27
C GLY A 145 65.14 -34.67 38.04
N ASP A 146 65.49 -35.11 36.82
CA ASP A 146 64.94 -34.53 35.60
C ASP A 146 63.49 -34.98 35.33
N GLN A 147 63.14 -36.22 35.70
CA GLN A 147 61.75 -36.69 35.72
C GLN A 147 60.90 -35.88 36.72
N GLU A 148 61.40 -35.58 37.92
CA GLU A 148 60.69 -34.76 38.91
C GLU A 148 60.45 -33.32 38.42
N LYS A 149 61.45 -32.71 37.75
CA LYS A 149 61.29 -31.40 37.11
C LYS A 149 60.26 -31.46 35.98
N LEU A 150 60.28 -32.51 35.16
CA LEU A 150 59.32 -32.70 34.07
C LEU A 150 57.90 -32.88 34.61
N ILE A 151 57.72 -33.72 35.63
CA ILE A 151 56.44 -33.93 36.32
C ILE A 151 55.93 -32.60 36.90
N SER A 152 56.81 -31.81 37.52
CA SER A 152 56.45 -30.50 38.06
C SER A 152 55.97 -29.55 36.95
N LYS A 153 56.68 -29.48 35.81
CA LYS A 153 56.27 -28.69 34.64
C LYS A 153 54.95 -29.18 34.03
N LEU A 154 54.73 -30.49 33.97
CA LEU A 154 53.48 -31.06 33.47
C LEU A 154 52.31 -30.75 34.39
N LYS A 155 52.50 -30.83 35.71
CA LYS A 155 51.49 -30.42 36.70
C LYS A 155 51.12 -28.94 36.59
N THR A 156 52.11 -28.05 36.44
CA THR A 156 51.83 -26.61 36.26
C THR A 156 51.11 -26.34 34.94
N ASN A 157 51.50 -27.02 33.86
CA ASN A 157 50.83 -26.90 32.56
C ASN A 157 49.39 -27.40 32.61
N LEU A 158 49.14 -28.56 33.24
CA LEU A 158 47.79 -29.10 33.43
C LEU A 158 46.92 -28.09 34.19
N LYS A 159 47.41 -27.59 35.32
CA LYS A 159 46.68 -26.58 36.11
C LYS A 159 46.39 -25.30 35.31
N GLN A 160 47.31 -24.86 34.46
CA GLN A 160 47.08 -23.71 33.59
C GLN A 160 46.03 -24.01 32.51
N ARG A 161 46.05 -25.21 31.91
CA ARG A 161 45.04 -25.62 30.92
C ARG A 161 43.66 -25.75 31.55
N ASP A 162 43.57 -26.33 32.74
CA ASP A 162 42.31 -26.45 33.49
C ASP A 162 41.70 -25.07 33.76
N ASN A 163 42.51 -24.12 34.25
CA ASN A 163 42.07 -22.73 34.45
C ASN A 163 41.63 -22.06 33.13
N GLN A 164 42.27 -22.38 32.00
CA GLN A 164 41.87 -21.86 30.69
C GLN A 164 40.55 -22.47 30.20
N LEU A 165 40.36 -23.77 30.43
CA LEU A 165 39.12 -24.47 30.09
C LEU A 165 37.94 -23.94 30.90
N GLU A 166 38.13 -23.72 32.21
CA GLU A 166 37.12 -23.12 33.07
C GLU A 166 36.70 -21.72 32.59
N LYS A 167 37.67 -20.85 32.26
CA LYS A 167 37.38 -19.53 31.68
C LYS A 167 36.61 -19.61 30.36
N LYS A 168 36.96 -20.57 29.50
CA LYS A 168 36.24 -20.79 28.24
C LYS A 168 34.83 -21.33 28.47
N SER A 169 34.64 -22.22 29.44
CA SER A 169 33.32 -22.74 29.84
C SER A 169 32.40 -21.60 30.28
N LEU A 170 32.88 -20.75 31.21
CA LEU A 170 32.13 -19.59 31.68
C LEU A 170 31.77 -18.62 30.55
N ASN A 171 32.68 -18.42 29.59
CA ASN A 171 32.39 -17.58 28.42
C ASN A 171 31.34 -18.20 27.49
N ILE A 172 31.38 -19.52 27.28
CA ILE A 172 30.35 -20.24 26.51
C ILE A 172 29.00 -20.14 27.20
N GLU A 173 28.93 -20.33 28.52
CA GLU A 173 27.69 -20.19 29.30
C GLU A 173 27.11 -18.77 29.22
N ALA A 174 27.95 -17.73 29.29
CA ALA A 174 27.53 -16.34 29.13
C ALA A 174 27.02 -16.04 27.72
N LEU A 175 27.69 -16.56 26.68
CA LEU A 175 27.24 -16.43 25.29
C LEU A 175 25.92 -17.17 25.06
N ASN A 176 25.76 -18.38 25.59
CA ASN A 176 24.52 -19.15 25.50
C ASN A 176 23.36 -18.41 26.15
N SER A 177 23.57 -17.86 27.35
CA SER A 177 22.56 -17.03 28.03
C SER A 177 22.13 -15.82 27.18
N LYS A 178 23.08 -15.21 26.45
CA LYS A 178 22.78 -14.10 25.54
C LYS A 178 22.05 -14.54 24.28
N ILE A 179 22.39 -15.71 23.73
CA ILE A 179 21.68 -16.30 22.59
C ILE A 179 20.23 -16.61 22.97
N GLU A 180 19.99 -17.21 24.13
CA GLU A 180 18.64 -17.50 24.63
C GLU A 180 17.82 -16.22 24.79
N SER A 181 18.39 -15.19 25.44
CA SER A 181 17.71 -13.90 25.59
C SER A 181 17.37 -13.22 24.24
N LEU A 182 18.29 -13.27 23.28
CA LEU A 182 18.06 -12.74 21.93
C LEU A 182 17.02 -13.56 21.15
N SER A 183 17.02 -14.88 21.31
CA SER A 183 16.03 -15.78 20.71
C SER A 183 14.62 -15.47 21.22
N GLU A 184 14.46 -15.29 22.53
CA GLU A 184 13.20 -14.88 23.16
C GLU A 184 12.73 -13.52 22.64
N ALA A 185 13.63 -12.53 22.58
CA ALA A 185 13.33 -11.20 22.05
C ALA A 185 12.90 -11.24 20.57
N ASN A 186 13.61 -12.02 19.74
CA ASN A 186 13.26 -12.21 18.33
C ASN A 186 11.88 -12.85 18.17
N LYS A 187 11.54 -13.85 18.99
CA LYS A 187 10.22 -14.50 18.96
C LYS A 187 9.11 -13.51 19.31
N VAL A 188 9.32 -12.67 20.33
CA VAL A 188 8.37 -11.62 20.72
C VAL A 188 8.20 -10.59 19.60
N LEU A 189 9.31 -10.08 19.04
CA LEU A 189 9.28 -9.10 17.95
C LEU A 189 8.59 -9.66 16.69
N HIS A 190 8.85 -10.91 16.35
CA HIS A 190 8.20 -11.58 15.22
C HIS A 190 6.68 -11.67 15.44
N ASN A 191 6.24 -12.06 16.63
CA ASN A 191 4.81 -12.10 16.97
C ASN A 191 4.18 -10.70 16.92
N GLN A 192 4.86 -9.67 17.41
CA GLN A 192 4.38 -8.28 17.36
C GLN A 192 4.29 -7.78 15.91
N TYR A 193 5.27 -8.10 15.07
CA TYR A 193 5.26 -7.75 13.65
C TYR A 193 4.06 -8.40 12.93
N GLU A 194 3.82 -9.70 13.16
CA GLU A 194 2.68 -10.40 12.56
C GLU A 194 1.33 -9.84 13.04
N GLN A 195 1.23 -9.42 14.31
CA GLN A 195 0.03 -8.74 14.83
C GLN A 195 -0.16 -7.36 14.18
N ALA A 196 0.90 -6.55 14.09
CA ALA A 196 0.85 -5.22 13.47
C ALA A 196 0.44 -5.32 11.99
N LYS A 197 0.99 -6.29 11.26
CA LYS A 197 0.64 -6.56 9.86
C LYS A 197 -0.84 -6.94 9.67
N LYS A 198 -1.41 -7.75 10.57
CA LYS A 198 -2.84 -8.09 10.55
C LYS A 198 -3.72 -6.87 10.83
N LEU A 199 -3.32 -6.03 11.79
CA LEU A 199 -4.03 -4.79 12.11
C LEU A 199 -4.00 -3.81 10.92
N GLU A 200 -2.85 -3.67 10.26
CA GLU A 200 -2.71 -2.85 9.06
C GLU A 200 -3.63 -3.33 7.92
N ALA A 201 -3.65 -4.63 7.65
CA ALA A 201 -4.53 -5.21 6.62
C ALA A 201 -6.01 -4.95 6.92
N THR A 202 -6.41 -5.06 8.19
CA THR A 202 -7.79 -4.81 8.64
C THR A 202 -8.15 -3.34 8.49
N SER A 203 -7.29 -2.43 8.95
CA SER A 203 -7.50 -0.98 8.82
C SER A 203 -7.52 -0.53 7.35
N HIS A 204 -6.69 -1.13 6.50
CA HIS A 204 -6.72 -0.87 5.06
C HIS A 204 -8.06 -1.31 4.44
N TYR A 205 -8.59 -2.47 4.82
CA TYR A 205 -9.90 -2.94 4.38
C TYR A 205 -11.02 -1.98 4.80
N GLU A 206 -11.06 -1.58 6.07
CA GLU A 206 -12.05 -0.63 6.59
C GLU A 206 -11.97 0.73 5.88
N ASN A 207 -10.75 1.25 5.68
CA ASN A 207 -10.55 2.52 4.96
C ASN A 207 -11.06 2.44 3.51
N ASN A 208 -10.84 1.30 2.84
CA ASN A 208 -11.37 1.09 1.50
C ASN A 208 -12.91 1.03 1.49
N GLU A 209 -13.52 0.36 2.47
CA GLU A 209 -14.97 0.30 2.63
C GLU A 209 -15.57 1.70 2.86
N TYR A 210 -14.97 2.52 3.72
CA TYR A 210 -15.41 3.90 3.95
C TYR A 210 -15.26 4.77 2.70
N LYS A 211 -14.16 4.61 1.94
CA LYS A 211 -13.98 5.31 0.66
C LYS A 211 -15.06 4.94 -0.35
N MET A 212 -15.43 3.66 -0.43
CA MET A 212 -16.53 3.21 -1.31
C MET A 212 -17.87 3.82 -0.88
N LYS A 213 -18.21 3.79 0.42
CA LYS A 213 -19.44 4.41 0.95
C LYS A 213 -19.50 5.91 0.64
N LEU A 214 -18.39 6.62 0.82
CA LEU A 214 -18.30 8.05 0.55
C LEU A 214 -18.42 8.36 -0.95
N HIS A 215 -17.83 7.53 -1.81
CA HIS A 215 -18.00 7.65 -3.26
C HIS A 215 -19.46 7.44 -3.69
N GLN A 216 -20.13 6.42 -3.15
CA GLN A 216 -21.55 6.18 -3.40
C GLN A 216 -22.42 7.38 -2.97
N GLN A 217 -22.21 7.90 -1.76
CA GLN A 217 -22.94 9.08 -1.28
C GLN A 217 -22.71 10.32 -2.17
N ARG A 218 -21.49 10.53 -2.68
CA ARG A 218 -21.20 11.62 -3.63
C ARG A 218 -21.96 11.44 -4.93
N GLN A 219 -22.03 10.22 -5.46
CA GLN A 219 -22.83 9.93 -6.66
C GLN A 219 -24.32 10.19 -6.43
N GLU A 220 -24.86 9.78 -5.29
CA GLU A 220 -26.26 10.06 -4.92
C GLU A 220 -26.53 11.57 -4.83
N ILE A 221 -25.66 12.34 -4.16
CA ILE A 221 -25.76 13.80 -4.10
C ILE A 221 -25.73 14.43 -5.49
N ASN A 222 -24.84 13.98 -6.37
CA ASN A 222 -24.75 14.48 -7.74
C ASN A 222 -26.04 14.17 -8.53
N SER A 223 -26.56 12.94 -8.41
CA SER A 223 -27.83 12.57 -9.06
C SER A 223 -29.02 13.41 -8.55
N LEU A 224 -29.05 13.74 -7.26
CA LEU A 224 -30.09 14.59 -6.68
C LEU A 224 -29.96 16.03 -7.15
N LYS A 225 -28.73 16.56 -7.25
CA LYS A 225 -28.46 17.90 -7.81
C LYS A 225 -28.93 18.00 -9.26
N GLU A 226 -28.66 16.98 -10.07
CA GLU A 226 -29.11 16.92 -11.46
C GLU A 226 -30.64 16.90 -11.56
N ARG A 227 -31.31 16.03 -10.79
CA ARG A 227 -32.79 16.01 -10.73
C ARG A 227 -33.37 17.34 -10.26
N PHE A 228 -32.75 17.97 -9.26
CA PHE A 228 -33.17 19.28 -8.78
C PHE A 228 -33.03 20.36 -9.85
N LEU A 229 -31.95 20.34 -10.63
CA LEU A 229 -31.73 21.25 -11.74
C LEU A 229 -32.83 21.09 -12.82
N ILE A 230 -33.12 19.83 -13.21
CA ILE A 230 -34.18 19.52 -14.17
C ILE A 230 -35.54 20.00 -13.64
N LEU A 231 -35.88 19.68 -12.38
CA LEU A 231 -37.13 20.12 -11.74
C LEU A 231 -37.25 21.65 -11.71
N LYS A 232 -36.14 22.35 -11.41
CA LYS A 232 -36.09 23.81 -11.42
C LYS A 232 -36.34 24.36 -12.82
N GLN A 233 -35.73 23.77 -13.84
CA GLN A 233 -35.94 24.16 -15.23
C GLN A 233 -37.41 23.95 -15.65
N SER A 234 -38.00 22.78 -15.38
CA SER A 234 -39.42 22.51 -15.67
C SER A 234 -40.39 23.42 -14.92
N LEU A 235 -40.02 23.92 -13.72
CA LEU A 235 -40.80 24.92 -13.00
C LEU A 235 -40.69 26.31 -13.64
N CYS A 236 -39.50 26.70 -14.11
CA CYS A 236 -39.33 27.94 -14.87
C CYS A 236 -40.15 27.90 -16.17
N GLU A 237 -40.07 26.81 -16.94
CA GLU A 237 -40.84 26.61 -18.17
C GLU A 237 -42.35 26.70 -17.90
N LYS A 238 -42.87 26.07 -16.83
CA LYS A 238 -44.28 26.20 -16.44
C LYS A 238 -44.68 27.61 -16.02
N ASN A 239 -43.80 28.36 -15.36
CA ASN A 239 -44.06 29.74 -14.98
C ASN A 239 -44.01 30.68 -16.20
N GLU A 240 -43.14 30.41 -17.17
CA GLU A 240 -43.11 31.11 -18.46
C GLU A 240 -44.31 30.76 -19.32
N ASP A 241 -44.81 29.53 -19.30
CA ASP A 241 -46.08 29.15 -19.93
C ASP A 241 -47.27 29.85 -19.26
N LEU A 242 -47.24 30.07 -17.94
CA LEU A 242 -48.27 30.86 -17.24
C LEU A 242 -48.18 32.35 -17.59
N ALA A 243 -46.97 32.93 -17.66
CA ALA A 243 -46.76 34.34 -18.05
C ALA A 243 -47.03 34.60 -19.55
N SER A 244 -46.77 33.60 -20.41
CA SER A 244 -47.05 33.66 -21.85
C SER A 244 -48.53 33.44 -22.15
N ASN A 245 -49.23 32.64 -21.32
CA ASN A 245 -50.69 32.50 -21.36
C ASN A 245 -51.45 33.68 -20.73
N GLU A 246 -50.79 34.58 -19.99
CA GLU A 246 -51.37 35.88 -19.62
C GLU A 246 -51.40 36.87 -20.80
N SER A 247 -50.61 36.61 -21.85
CA SER A 247 -50.51 37.50 -23.03
C SER A 247 -51.29 36.98 -24.26
N LYS A 248 -51.82 35.76 -24.22
CA LYS A 248 -52.74 35.20 -25.22
C LYS A 248 -53.73 34.29 -24.48
N SER A 249 -55.03 34.58 -24.60
CA SER A 249 -56.18 33.83 -24.03
C SER A 249 -56.77 34.36 -22.71
N GLN A 250 -57.10 35.66 -22.64
CA GLN A 250 -58.02 36.16 -21.61
C GLN A 250 -59.50 35.82 -21.86
N ASP A 251 -59.87 35.32 -23.05
CA ASP A 251 -61.28 35.14 -23.43
C ASP A 251 -61.84 33.70 -23.33
N GLU A 252 -61.01 32.66 -23.18
CA GLU A 252 -61.51 31.26 -23.18
C GLU A 252 -61.36 30.52 -21.85
N LYS A 253 -60.70 31.10 -20.84
CA LYS A 253 -60.54 30.46 -19.51
C LYS A 253 -61.64 30.79 -18.52
N TYR A 254 -62.50 31.77 -18.81
CA TYR A 254 -63.63 32.16 -17.96
C TYR A 254 -64.92 31.39 -18.25
N TYR A 255 -65.13 30.87 -19.46
CA TYR A 255 -66.37 30.14 -19.79
C TYR A 255 -66.45 28.74 -19.15
N LEU A 256 -65.32 28.03 -19.00
CA LEU A 256 -65.31 26.71 -18.33
C LEU A 256 -65.43 26.80 -16.79
N SER A 257 -65.15 27.97 -16.20
CA SER A 257 -65.28 28.23 -14.76
C SER A 257 -66.71 28.62 -14.39
N GLU A 258 -67.38 29.45 -15.19
CA GLU A 258 -68.74 29.92 -14.87
C GLU A 258 -69.79 28.80 -15.02
N GLU A 259 -69.64 27.91 -16.01
CA GLU A 259 -70.54 26.78 -16.23
C GLU A 259 -70.36 25.70 -15.16
N SER A 260 -69.11 25.39 -14.78
CA SER A 260 -68.83 24.52 -13.63
C SER A 260 -69.31 25.14 -12.30
N LEU A 261 -69.17 26.46 -12.14
CA LEU A 261 -69.64 27.17 -10.96
C LEU A 261 -71.16 27.18 -10.88
N ASN A 262 -71.86 27.35 -12.00
CA ASN A 262 -73.32 27.27 -12.07
C ASN A 262 -73.83 25.84 -11.79
N CYS A 263 -73.17 24.81 -12.31
CA CYS A 263 -73.46 23.41 -11.98
C CYS A 263 -73.24 23.13 -10.48
N LEU A 264 -72.12 23.58 -9.90
CA LEU A 264 -71.85 23.45 -8.47
C LEU A 264 -72.84 24.25 -7.61
N LEU A 265 -73.29 25.42 -8.08
CA LEU A 265 -74.30 26.23 -7.40
C LEU A 265 -75.66 25.54 -7.43
N GLN A 266 -76.04 24.94 -8.56
CA GLN A 266 -77.27 24.16 -8.69
C GLN A 266 -77.21 22.91 -7.80
N GLU A 267 -76.09 22.18 -7.80
CA GLU A 267 -75.88 21.04 -6.91
C GLU A 267 -75.95 21.46 -5.43
N GLN A 268 -75.37 22.61 -5.08
CA GLN A 268 -75.48 23.18 -3.73
C GLN A 268 -76.94 23.52 -3.37
N GLN A 269 -77.73 24.07 -4.30
CA GLN A 269 -79.14 24.38 -4.08
C GLN A 269 -79.97 23.09 -3.90
N GLU A 270 -79.73 22.06 -4.70
CA GLU A 270 -80.38 20.76 -4.59
C GLU A 270 -80.06 20.07 -3.24
N LEU A 271 -78.78 20.07 -2.84
CA LEU A 271 -78.37 19.55 -1.55
C LEU A 271 -79.02 20.33 -0.39
N LYS A 272 -79.12 21.66 -0.51
CA LYS A 272 -79.78 22.49 0.50
C LYS A 272 -81.27 22.17 0.62
N GLN A 273 -81.98 21.94 -0.49
CA GLN A 273 -83.37 21.49 -0.46
C GLN A 273 -83.50 20.10 0.19
N LYS A 274 -82.60 19.17 -0.13
CA LYS A 274 -82.59 17.82 0.43
C LYS A 274 -82.32 17.82 1.93
N VAL A 275 -81.40 18.65 2.41
CA VAL A 275 -81.17 18.87 3.85
C VAL A 275 -82.40 19.44 4.52
N LEU A 276 -83.09 20.41 3.89
CA LEU A 276 -84.30 21.01 4.45
C LEU A 276 -85.45 19.99 4.52
N GLN A 277 -85.57 19.11 3.53
CA GLN A 277 -86.53 18.00 3.55
C GLN A 277 -86.18 16.99 4.64
N LEU A 278 -84.92 16.58 4.77
CA LEU A 278 -84.47 15.69 5.85
C LEU A 278 -84.65 16.32 7.23
N GLN A 279 -84.47 17.64 7.38
CA GLN A 279 -84.76 18.35 8.62
C GLN A 279 -86.26 18.34 8.94
N LYS A 280 -87.14 18.48 7.93
CA LYS A 280 -88.59 18.34 8.11
C LYS A 280 -88.98 16.92 8.49
N GLU A 281 -88.39 15.91 7.85
CA GLU A 281 -88.62 14.49 8.18
C GLU A 281 -88.09 14.16 9.58
N LEU A 282 -86.91 14.66 9.97
CA LEU A 282 -86.40 14.52 11.33
C LEU A 282 -87.28 15.25 12.34
N ALA A 283 -87.79 16.45 12.03
CA ALA A 283 -88.73 17.15 12.89
C ALA A 283 -90.05 16.37 13.02
N PHE A 284 -90.52 15.76 11.93
CA PHE A 284 -91.72 14.92 11.91
C PHE A 284 -91.52 13.65 12.75
N VAL A 285 -90.42 12.92 12.55
CA VAL A 285 -90.08 11.72 13.35
C VAL A 285 -89.84 12.08 14.82
N LYS A 286 -89.21 13.22 15.11
CA LYS A 286 -89.03 13.71 16.49
C LYS A 286 -90.35 14.07 17.15
N ASN A 287 -91.32 14.59 16.39
CA ASN A 287 -92.67 14.86 16.90
C ASN A 287 -93.52 13.58 17.02
N GLN A 288 -93.28 12.55 16.20
CA GLN A 288 -93.94 11.23 16.31
C GLN A 288 -93.36 10.35 17.42
N ASN A 289 -92.12 10.59 17.87
CA ASN A 289 -91.51 9.91 19.03
C ASN A 289 -91.79 10.63 20.37
N VAL A 290 -92.66 11.64 20.39
CA VAL A 290 -93.08 12.41 21.58
C VAL A 290 -94.59 12.21 21.90
N GLU A 291 -95.28 11.31 21.20
CA GLU A 291 -96.55 10.69 21.59
C GLU A 291 -96.34 9.21 21.96
#